data_AF-A0A7X7WVK2-F1
#
_entry.id   AF-A0A7X7WVK2-F1
#
_cell.length_a   1.000
_cell.length_b   1.000
_cell.length_c   1.000
_cell.angle_alpha   90.00
_cell.angle_beta   90.00
_cell.angle_gamma   90.00
#
_symmetry.space_group_name_H-M   'P 1'
#
loop_
_entity.id
_entity.type
_entity.pdbx_description
1 polymer ?
#
loop_
_entity_poly.entity_id
_entity_poly.type
_entity_poly.pdbx_seq_one_letter_code
_entity_poly.pdbx_strand_id
1 'polypeptide(L)'
;MKRPPGQQHSPWERDRALLESCMADVAKRRIPNLPKSLPIRLNPTLHVIPLAWRNLPELIRGESVVPVRGEAFVIVWRAPGSGELRIATATDGELLVLKTVAEDRSPESVAREGGVPLRTVRELMAAAAERGIVLAPSSRLTRGRSFPRGIFADDAYFGTRHFTLQWHITQACDLHCTHCYDRSDRSPMPLERGLRVLDDLKSFCERHHVTGHVSFTGGNPFLYPHFFELYQRAADLGFGTIILGNPVSAELIERMLAIQPPSHFQISLEGLQERNDAVRGKGHFKRALAFLKLLREFRIHSMVMLTLTRDNIDDVLPLAEKLRDHADTFHFNRLAMVGEGVNLRLPDGKKYWKFLADYLRAARTNPVMGYKDSLLNVLLHQRGEELFGGCAGYGCGAAFNFVALLPDGEVHACRKFPSCIGNAYEQPLETIYHSVRARRYRAGCRACAPCPIRPVCGGCLAVAYGCGLDVFTMKDPLCLMGKNRGKETAKKPRQVPEKRGTPSVPHGAS
;
A
#
# COMPACT_ATOMS: atom_id res chain seq x y z
N MET A 1 -43.98 -22.05 -35.32
CA MET A 1 -44.77 -20.83 -35.07
C MET A 1 -44.17 -19.69 -35.89
N LYS A 2 -44.89 -19.20 -36.91
CA LYS A 2 -44.47 -18.04 -37.72
C LYS A 2 -44.76 -16.76 -36.93
N ARG A 3 -43.75 -15.90 -36.76
CA ARG A 3 -43.84 -14.61 -36.04
C ARG A 3 -44.61 -13.56 -36.86
N PRO A 4 -45.20 -12.53 -36.23
CA PRO A 4 -45.99 -11.52 -36.93
C PRO A 4 -45.11 -10.65 -37.86
N PRO A 5 -45.64 -10.17 -39.00
CA PRO A 5 -44.90 -9.30 -39.91
C PRO A 5 -44.89 -7.87 -39.38
N GLY A 6 -43.70 -7.31 -39.08
CA GLY A 6 -43.57 -5.89 -38.73
C GLY A 6 -42.48 -5.51 -37.71
N GLN A 7 -41.85 -6.47 -37.03
CA GLN A 7 -40.64 -6.17 -36.24
C GLN A 7 -39.44 -6.10 -37.19
N GLN A 8 -39.05 -4.88 -37.59
CA GLN A 8 -37.69 -4.67 -38.06
C GLN A 8 -36.76 -5.09 -36.92
N HIS A 9 -35.98 -6.14 -37.15
CA HIS A 9 -34.90 -6.55 -36.25
C HIS A 9 -34.06 -5.30 -35.95
N SER A 10 -33.80 -5.07 -34.66
CA SER A 10 -32.96 -3.94 -34.29
C SER A 10 -31.59 -4.11 -34.99
N PRO A 11 -31.00 -3.06 -35.57
CA PRO A 11 -29.80 -3.19 -36.41
C PRO A 11 -28.58 -3.85 -35.73
N TRP A 12 -28.59 -3.95 -34.40
CA TRP A 12 -27.57 -4.57 -33.56
C TRP A 12 -27.82 -6.04 -33.21
N GLU A 13 -28.95 -6.63 -33.62
CA GLU A 13 -29.29 -8.02 -33.28
C GLU A 13 -28.32 -9.05 -33.87
N ARG A 14 -27.71 -8.73 -35.03
CA ARG A 14 -26.65 -9.56 -35.62
C ARG A 14 -25.43 -9.66 -34.71
N ASP A 15 -24.95 -8.52 -34.22
CA ASP A 15 -23.79 -8.43 -33.34
C ASP A 15 -24.08 -9.07 -31.98
N ARG A 16 -25.31 -8.90 -31.49
CA ARG A 16 -25.79 -9.61 -30.30
C ARG A 16 -25.78 -11.13 -30.49
N ALA A 17 -26.30 -11.65 -31.60
CA ALA A 17 -26.33 -13.08 -31.87
C ALA A 17 -24.91 -13.68 -31.98
N LEU A 18 -23.98 -12.96 -32.62
CA LEU A 18 -22.56 -13.33 -32.68
C LEU A 18 -21.96 -13.44 -31.28
N LEU A 19 -22.25 -12.45 -30.43
CA LEU A 19 -21.75 -12.37 -29.06
C LEU A 19 -22.34 -13.48 -28.17
N GLU A 20 -23.64 -13.73 -28.24
CA GLU A 20 -24.31 -14.83 -27.53
C GLU A 20 -23.76 -16.20 -27.95
N SER A 21 -23.50 -16.40 -29.26
CA SER A 21 -22.87 -17.62 -29.77
C SER A 21 -21.46 -17.81 -29.22
N CYS A 22 -20.65 -16.75 -29.17
CA CYS A 22 -19.30 -16.82 -28.59
C CYS A 22 -19.35 -17.12 -27.08
N MET A 23 -20.26 -16.50 -26.34
CA MET A 23 -20.49 -16.80 -24.93
C MET A 23 -20.80 -18.28 -24.69
N ALA A 24 -21.68 -18.86 -25.52
CA ALA A 24 -22.03 -20.28 -25.44
C ALA A 24 -20.85 -21.21 -25.75
N ASP A 25 -19.95 -20.83 -26.66
CA ASP A 25 -18.70 -21.57 -26.93
C ASP A 25 -17.74 -21.48 -25.74
N VAL A 26 -17.45 -20.26 -25.26
CA VAL A 26 -16.52 -20.02 -24.14
C VAL A 26 -16.99 -20.71 -22.87
N ALA A 27 -18.29 -20.74 -22.60
CA ALA A 27 -18.87 -21.43 -21.45
C ALA A 27 -18.52 -22.93 -21.40
N LYS A 28 -18.33 -23.58 -22.56
CA LYS A 28 -17.99 -25.01 -22.67
C LYS A 28 -16.49 -25.26 -22.50
N ARG A 29 -15.66 -24.23 -22.63
CA ARG A 29 -14.20 -24.37 -22.54
C ARG A 29 -13.73 -24.53 -21.10
N ARG A 30 -12.62 -25.26 -20.92
CA ARG A 30 -11.97 -25.43 -19.61
C ARG A 30 -10.73 -24.55 -19.55
N ILE A 31 -10.52 -23.91 -18.41
CA ILE A 31 -9.25 -23.25 -18.10
C ILE A 31 -8.31 -24.36 -17.61
N PRO A 32 -7.13 -24.56 -18.25
CA PRO A 32 -6.17 -25.54 -17.77
C PRO A 32 -5.65 -25.15 -16.38
N ASN A 33 -5.33 -26.14 -15.55
CA ASN A 33 -4.56 -25.89 -14.34
C ASN A 33 -3.18 -25.36 -14.73
N LEU A 34 -2.87 -24.14 -14.32
CA LEU A 34 -1.64 -23.46 -14.72
C LEU A 34 -0.47 -23.89 -13.84
N PRO A 35 0.64 -24.37 -14.41
CA PRO A 35 1.90 -24.48 -13.69
C PRO A 35 2.30 -23.14 -13.04
N LYS A 36 2.88 -23.23 -11.84
CA LYS A 36 3.29 -22.04 -11.05
C LYS A 36 4.37 -21.17 -11.71
N SER A 37 5.07 -21.69 -12.72
CA SER A 37 6.23 -21.05 -13.37
C SER A 37 6.01 -20.76 -14.86
N LEU A 38 4.76 -20.57 -15.29
CA LEU A 38 4.49 -20.25 -16.69
C LEU A 38 4.92 -18.81 -17.04
N PRO A 39 5.44 -18.57 -18.26
CA PRO A 39 5.48 -17.23 -18.80
C PRO A 39 4.05 -16.70 -18.95
N ILE A 40 3.90 -15.37 -19.03
CA ILE A 40 2.58 -14.76 -19.26
C ILE A 40 2.04 -15.25 -20.61
N ARG A 41 0.79 -15.71 -20.65
CA ARG A 41 0.10 -16.14 -21.88
C ARG A 41 -1.33 -15.62 -21.91
N LEU A 42 -1.93 -15.59 -23.09
CA LEU A 42 -3.37 -15.33 -23.21
C LEU A 42 -4.16 -16.40 -22.47
N ASN A 43 -5.29 -16.02 -21.86
CA ASN A 43 -6.23 -17.00 -21.36
C ASN A 43 -6.77 -17.83 -22.54
N PRO A 44 -6.66 -19.17 -22.53
CA PRO A 44 -7.04 -20.01 -23.67
C PRO A 44 -8.56 -20.04 -23.93
N THR A 45 -9.35 -19.53 -22.98
CA THR A 45 -10.79 -19.34 -23.13
C THR A 45 -11.16 -17.96 -23.66
N LEU A 46 -10.19 -17.04 -23.77
CA LEU A 46 -10.43 -15.68 -24.24
C LEU A 46 -10.73 -15.66 -25.75
N HIS A 47 -11.77 -14.93 -26.11
CA HIS A 47 -12.07 -14.50 -27.47
C HIS A 47 -12.17 -12.99 -27.53
N VAL A 48 -11.74 -12.42 -28.65
CA VAL A 48 -11.90 -11.01 -29.00
C VAL A 48 -12.81 -10.95 -30.21
N ILE A 49 -13.91 -10.20 -30.12
CA ILE A 49 -14.91 -10.10 -31.17
C ILE A 49 -15.03 -8.63 -31.60
N PRO A 50 -14.71 -8.28 -32.87
CA PRO A 50 -15.01 -6.96 -33.39
C PRO A 50 -16.51 -6.84 -33.67
N LEU A 51 -17.14 -5.79 -33.13
CA LEU A 51 -18.55 -5.48 -33.29
C LEU A 51 -18.69 -4.05 -33.86
N ALA A 52 -19.74 -3.83 -34.64
CA ALA A 52 -20.13 -2.53 -35.20
C ALA A 52 -21.00 -1.71 -34.23
N TRP A 53 -21.35 -2.29 -33.07
CA TRP A 53 -22.20 -1.69 -32.05
C TRP A 53 -21.56 -1.77 -30.66
N ARG A 54 -21.68 -0.67 -29.92
CA ARG A 54 -21.24 -0.52 -28.52
C ARG A 54 -22.38 -0.83 -27.55
N ASN A 55 -22.03 -0.97 -26.27
CA ASN A 55 -22.95 -1.23 -25.14
C ASN A 55 -23.66 -2.60 -25.16
N LEU A 56 -23.24 -3.51 -26.03
CA LEU A 56 -23.82 -4.85 -26.12
C LEU A 56 -23.53 -5.73 -24.89
N PRO A 57 -22.31 -5.72 -24.29
CA PRO A 57 -22.06 -6.43 -23.04
C PRO A 57 -22.98 -6.02 -21.90
N GLU A 58 -23.17 -4.72 -21.72
CA GLU A 58 -24.05 -4.10 -20.72
C GLU A 58 -25.50 -4.52 -20.95
N LEU A 59 -25.97 -4.47 -22.21
CA LEU A 59 -27.31 -4.92 -22.59
C LEU A 59 -27.54 -6.41 -22.26
N ILE A 60 -26.58 -7.28 -22.56
CA ILE A 60 -26.67 -8.73 -22.27
C ILE A 60 -26.70 -8.99 -20.76
N ARG A 61 -26.03 -8.17 -19.96
CA ARG A 61 -26.09 -8.23 -18.49
C ARG A 61 -27.40 -7.68 -17.91
N GLY A 62 -28.31 -7.19 -18.76
CA GLY A 62 -29.61 -6.66 -18.34
C GLY A 62 -29.55 -5.20 -17.87
N GLU A 63 -28.47 -4.48 -18.18
CA GLU A 63 -28.36 -3.05 -17.89
C GLU A 63 -29.26 -2.25 -18.86
N SER A 64 -29.89 -1.19 -18.36
CA SER A 64 -30.79 -0.34 -19.15
C SER A 64 -29.99 0.62 -20.05
N VAL A 65 -29.31 0.08 -21.05
CA VAL A 65 -28.50 0.82 -22.02
C VAL A 65 -29.05 0.66 -23.44
N VAL A 66 -28.81 1.66 -24.29
CA VAL A 66 -29.15 1.60 -25.71
C VAL A 66 -27.87 1.29 -26.51
N PRO A 67 -27.86 0.23 -27.35
CA PRO A 67 -26.75 -0.01 -28.25
C PRO A 67 -26.56 1.15 -29.22
N VAL A 68 -25.33 1.60 -29.36
CA VAL A 68 -24.96 2.73 -30.23
C VAL A 68 -24.03 2.24 -31.31
N ARG A 69 -24.22 2.74 -32.54
CA ARG A 69 -23.34 2.40 -33.66
C ARG A 69 -21.94 2.93 -33.38
N GLY A 70 -20.94 2.10 -33.57
CA GLY A 70 -19.54 2.42 -33.36
C GLY A 70 -18.71 1.17 -33.13
N GLU A 71 -17.51 1.13 -33.70
CA GLU A 71 -16.62 -0.02 -33.56
C GLU A 71 -16.24 -0.24 -32.10
N ALA A 72 -16.26 -1.51 -31.68
CA ALA A 72 -15.81 -1.96 -30.39
C ALA A 72 -15.23 -3.38 -30.49
N PHE A 73 -14.22 -3.66 -29.67
CA PHE A 73 -13.75 -5.01 -29.44
C PHE A 73 -14.35 -5.52 -28.13
N VAL A 74 -15.15 -6.58 -28.19
CA VAL A 74 -15.70 -7.23 -27.00
C VAL A 74 -14.87 -8.47 -26.69
N ILE A 75 -14.48 -8.60 -25.42
CA ILE A 75 -13.77 -9.77 -24.90
C ILE A 75 -14.69 -10.66 -24.09
N VAL A 76 -14.59 -11.98 -24.34
CA VAL A 76 -15.33 -13.02 -23.61
C VAL A 76 -14.34 -14.08 -23.13
N TRP A 77 -14.33 -14.40 -21.83
CA TRP A 77 -13.41 -15.38 -21.25
C TRP A 77 -13.99 -16.02 -20.00
N ARG A 78 -13.38 -17.11 -19.53
CA ARG A 78 -13.66 -17.66 -18.20
C ARG A 78 -12.63 -17.15 -17.19
N ALA A 79 -13.09 -16.68 -16.04
CA ALA A 79 -12.25 -16.24 -14.96
C ALA A 79 -11.46 -17.41 -14.34
N PRO A 80 -10.13 -17.30 -14.18
CA PRO A 80 -9.33 -18.31 -13.49
C PRO A 80 -9.84 -18.56 -12.06
N GLY A 81 -9.81 -19.81 -11.62
CA GLY A 81 -10.30 -20.21 -10.29
C GLY A 81 -11.81 -20.44 -10.27
N SER A 82 -12.63 -19.37 -10.33
CA SER A 82 -14.09 -19.50 -10.25
C SER A 82 -14.72 -20.17 -11.48
N GLY A 83 -14.08 -20.02 -12.65
CA GLY A 83 -14.64 -20.47 -13.92
C GLY A 83 -15.86 -19.65 -14.37
N GLU A 84 -16.14 -18.53 -13.73
CA GLU A 84 -17.21 -17.61 -14.11
C GLU A 84 -17.01 -17.11 -15.55
N LEU A 85 -18.08 -17.11 -16.36
CA LEU A 85 -18.06 -16.51 -17.70
C LEU A 85 -18.09 -14.99 -17.57
N ARG A 86 -17.13 -14.31 -18.19
CA ARG A 86 -17.02 -12.85 -18.18
C ARG A 86 -17.11 -12.28 -19.58
N ILE A 87 -17.68 -11.09 -19.66
CA ILE A 87 -17.85 -10.33 -20.89
C ILE A 87 -17.63 -8.85 -20.59
N ALA A 88 -16.85 -8.17 -21.44
CA ALA A 88 -16.62 -6.74 -21.34
C ALA A 88 -16.22 -6.14 -22.69
N THR A 89 -16.45 -4.85 -22.87
CA THR A 89 -15.77 -4.08 -23.91
C THR A 89 -14.29 -3.94 -23.52
N ALA A 90 -13.39 -4.32 -24.43
CA ALA A 90 -11.95 -4.20 -24.21
C ALA A 90 -11.52 -2.74 -24.25
N THR A 91 -10.68 -2.36 -23.28
CA THR A 91 -9.99 -1.07 -23.30
C THR A 91 -8.77 -1.10 -24.22
N ASP A 92 -8.29 0.07 -24.64
CA ASP A 92 -7.06 0.17 -25.45
C ASP A 92 -5.86 -0.47 -24.76
N GLY A 93 -5.75 -0.31 -23.43
CA GLY A 93 -4.70 -0.92 -22.63
C GLY A 93 -4.77 -2.45 -22.62
N GLU A 94 -5.98 -3.03 -22.60
CA GLU A 94 -6.15 -4.48 -22.71
C GLU A 94 -5.82 -4.97 -24.11
N LEU A 95 -6.26 -4.27 -25.16
CA LEU A 95 -5.89 -4.61 -26.54
C LEU A 95 -4.37 -4.57 -26.75
N LEU A 96 -3.69 -3.58 -26.15
CA LEU A 96 -2.23 -3.52 -26.15
C LEU A 96 -1.61 -4.74 -25.46
N VAL A 97 -2.10 -5.13 -24.29
CA VAL A 97 -1.62 -6.34 -23.58
C VAL A 97 -1.87 -7.59 -24.42
N LEU A 98 -3.04 -7.72 -25.03
CA LEU A 98 -3.38 -8.86 -25.88
C LEU A 98 -2.44 -8.97 -27.07
N LYS A 99 -2.19 -7.86 -27.79
CA LYS A 99 -1.22 -7.80 -28.88
C LYS A 99 0.18 -8.13 -28.40
N THR A 100 0.60 -7.55 -27.27
CA THR A 100 1.93 -7.78 -26.67
C THR A 100 2.18 -9.25 -26.42
N VAL A 101 1.22 -9.94 -25.80
CA VAL A 101 1.35 -11.36 -25.46
C VAL A 101 1.14 -12.27 -26.67
N ALA A 102 0.25 -11.92 -27.60
CA ALA A 102 0.02 -12.70 -28.83
C ALA A 102 1.23 -12.72 -29.76
N GLU A 103 2.01 -11.64 -29.78
CA GLU A 103 3.18 -11.45 -30.65
C GLU A 103 4.50 -11.73 -29.92
N ASP A 104 4.47 -12.32 -28.72
CA ASP A 104 5.63 -12.63 -27.88
C ASP A 104 6.58 -11.42 -27.69
N ARG A 105 6.01 -10.22 -27.58
CA ARG A 105 6.78 -8.97 -27.43
C ARG A 105 7.19 -8.72 -25.99
N SER A 106 8.39 -8.18 -25.79
CA SER A 106 8.83 -7.76 -24.46
C SER A 106 8.18 -6.44 -24.04
N PRO A 107 7.84 -6.26 -22.75
CA PRO A 107 7.34 -4.99 -22.24
C PRO A 107 8.27 -3.81 -22.54
N GLU A 108 9.58 -4.05 -22.55
CA GLU A 108 10.62 -3.06 -22.85
C GLU A 108 10.57 -2.58 -24.31
N SER A 109 10.29 -3.47 -25.27
CA SER A 109 10.09 -3.10 -26.68
C SER A 109 8.81 -2.30 -26.86
N VAL A 110 7.71 -2.76 -26.24
CA VAL A 110 6.41 -2.09 -26.33
C VAL A 110 6.45 -0.68 -25.73
N ALA A 111 7.09 -0.52 -24.57
CA ALA A 111 7.25 0.78 -23.92
C ALA A 111 8.05 1.76 -24.79
N ARG A 112 9.15 1.28 -25.38
CA ARG A 112 10.02 2.09 -26.25
C ARG A 112 9.32 2.56 -27.51
N GLU A 113 8.64 1.65 -28.21
CA GLU A 113 7.89 1.99 -29.43
C GLU A 113 6.69 2.91 -29.14
N GLY A 114 6.02 2.72 -28.01
CA GLY A 114 4.92 3.58 -27.59
C GLY A 114 5.35 4.92 -27.01
N GLY A 115 6.65 5.12 -26.73
CA GLY A 115 7.15 6.32 -26.05
C GLY A 115 6.56 6.49 -24.65
N VAL A 116 6.29 5.39 -23.94
CA VAL A 116 5.68 5.40 -22.60
C VAL A 116 6.62 4.79 -21.54
N PRO A 117 6.49 5.16 -20.25
CA PRO A 117 7.26 4.52 -19.20
C PRO A 117 7.04 3.00 -19.14
N LEU A 118 8.12 2.24 -18.88
CA LEU A 118 8.06 0.78 -18.79
C LEU A 118 7.05 0.29 -17.74
N ARG A 119 6.91 1.01 -16.63
CA ARG A 119 5.91 0.70 -15.61
C ARG A 119 4.50 0.68 -16.17
N THR A 120 4.16 1.55 -17.13
CA THR A 120 2.81 1.69 -17.68
C THR A 120 2.39 0.38 -18.36
N VAL A 121 3.29 -0.18 -19.19
CA VAL A 121 3.05 -1.46 -19.86
C VAL A 121 2.92 -2.59 -18.83
N ARG A 122 3.79 -2.63 -17.82
CA ARG A 122 3.75 -3.66 -16.77
C ARG A 122 2.50 -3.58 -15.89
N GLU A 123 2.03 -2.38 -15.56
CA GLU A 123 0.80 -2.15 -14.81
C GLU A 123 -0.42 -2.61 -15.62
N LEU A 124 -0.47 -2.32 -16.93
CA LEU A 124 -1.52 -2.85 -17.81
C LEU A 124 -1.52 -4.38 -17.85
N MET A 125 -0.34 -5.00 -17.97
CA MET A 125 -0.23 -6.47 -17.94
C MET A 125 -0.66 -7.06 -16.60
N ALA A 126 -0.28 -6.42 -15.48
CA ALA A 126 -0.70 -6.85 -14.15
C ALA A 126 -2.23 -6.74 -13.97
N ALA A 127 -2.84 -5.63 -14.41
CA ALA A 127 -4.29 -5.44 -14.38
C ALA A 127 -5.03 -6.46 -15.25
N ALA A 128 -4.52 -6.75 -16.44
CA ALA A 128 -5.08 -7.80 -17.30
C ALA A 128 -4.97 -9.19 -16.65
N ALA A 129 -3.89 -9.46 -15.92
CA ALA A 129 -3.71 -10.70 -15.16
C ALA A 129 -4.67 -10.80 -13.97
N GLU A 130 -4.97 -9.69 -13.28
CA GLU A 130 -6.00 -9.62 -12.23
C GLU A 130 -7.40 -9.92 -12.77
N ARG A 131 -7.72 -9.40 -13.96
CA ARG A 131 -8.98 -9.72 -14.65
C ARG A 131 -9.02 -11.14 -15.22
N GLY A 132 -7.89 -11.83 -15.25
CA GLY A 132 -7.76 -13.17 -15.82
C GLY A 132 -7.83 -13.19 -17.35
N ILE A 133 -7.59 -12.05 -18.00
CA ILE A 133 -7.53 -11.91 -19.47
C ILE A 133 -6.24 -12.55 -19.99
N VAL A 134 -5.15 -12.31 -19.25
CA VAL A 134 -3.89 -13.04 -19.39
C VAL A 134 -3.66 -13.89 -18.15
N LEU A 135 -2.91 -14.96 -18.32
CA LEU A 135 -2.53 -15.89 -17.27
C LEU A 135 -1.08 -15.61 -16.93
N ALA A 136 -0.83 -15.23 -15.69
CA ALA A 136 0.50 -14.90 -15.16
C ALA A 136 0.85 -15.82 -13.99
N PRO A 137 2.14 -16.06 -13.72
CA PRO A 137 2.54 -16.85 -12.57
C PRO A 137 2.09 -16.16 -11.28
N SER A 138 1.63 -16.95 -10.30
CA SER A 138 1.24 -16.42 -9.01
C SER A 138 2.46 -15.93 -8.23
N SER A 139 2.28 -14.87 -7.44
CA SER A 139 3.31 -14.38 -6.53
C SER A 139 3.81 -15.49 -5.60
N ARG A 140 5.13 -15.51 -5.39
CA ARG A 140 5.79 -16.38 -4.41
C ARG A 140 5.89 -15.73 -3.03
N LEU A 141 5.57 -14.44 -2.91
CA LEU A 141 5.50 -13.73 -1.64
C LEU A 141 4.17 -14.02 -0.95
N THR A 142 4.09 -15.19 -0.32
CA THR A 142 2.91 -15.66 0.39
C THR A 142 3.17 -15.89 1.86
N ARG A 143 2.13 -15.75 2.68
CA ARG A 143 2.10 -16.17 4.08
C ARG A 143 2.10 -17.69 4.15
N GLY A 144 2.92 -18.24 5.05
CA GLY A 144 3.03 -19.69 5.23
C GLY A 144 1.74 -20.30 5.79
N ARG A 145 1.59 -21.63 5.65
CA ARG A 145 0.42 -22.39 6.13
C ARG A 145 0.16 -22.26 7.63
N SER A 146 1.19 -21.98 8.43
CA SER A 146 1.08 -21.77 9.88
C SER A 146 0.57 -20.37 10.25
N PHE A 147 0.42 -19.46 9.30
CA PHE A 147 -0.11 -18.14 9.57
C PHE A 147 -1.62 -18.21 9.86
N PRO A 148 -2.12 -17.62 10.96
CA PRO A 148 -3.53 -17.76 11.33
C PRO A 148 -4.48 -17.18 10.29
N ARG A 149 -5.45 -17.99 9.86
CA ARG A 149 -6.45 -17.55 8.87
C ARG A 149 -7.56 -16.68 9.44
N GLY A 150 -7.91 -16.87 10.72
CA GLY A 150 -9.04 -16.17 11.31
C GLY A 150 -10.34 -16.48 10.56
N ILE A 151 -11.10 -15.47 10.17
CA ILE A 151 -12.40 -15.58 9.48
C ILE A 151 -12.31 -15.63 7.95
N PHE A 152 -11.11 -15.60 7.37
CA PHE A 152 -10.92 -15.49 5.92
C PHE A 152 -10.91 -16.86 5.24
N ALA A 153 -11.89 -17.09 4.37
CA ALA A 153 -12.00 -18.31 3.57
C ALA A 153 -11.10 -18.26 2.33
N ASP A 154 -11.03 -17.12 1.65
CA ASP A 154 -10.17 -16.92 0.49
C ASP A 154 -8.72 -16.51 0.86
N ASP A 155 -7.86 -16.46 -0.16
CA ASP A 155 -6.44 -16.15 -0.01
C ASP A 155 -6.10 -14.66 -0.29
N ALA A 156 -7.08 -13.76 -0.33
CA ALA A 156 -6.89 -12.36 -0.73
C ALA A 156 -5.82 -11.62 0.09
N TYR A 157 -5.68 -11.96 1.38
CA TYR A 157 -4.71 -11.36 2.31
C TYR A 157 -3.50 -12.26 2.63
N PHE A 158 -3.26 -13.28 1.81
CA PHE A 158 -2.19 -14.25 2.03
C PHE A 158 -1.05 -14.16 1.02
N GLY A 159 -1.24 -13.47 -0.11
CA GLY A 159 -0.19 -13.21 -1.10
C GLY A 159 -0.16 -11.74 -1.51
N THR A 160 1.03 -11.20 -1.77
CA THR A 160 1.19 -9.84 -2.33
C THR A 160 1.63 -9.88 -3.77
N ARG A 161 1.07 -9.01 -4.62
CA ARG A 161 1.51 -8.82 -6.01
C ARG A 161 2.57 -7.73 -6.16
N HIS A 162 2.85 -7.00 -5.09
CA HIS A 162 3.80 -5.90 -5.07
C HIS A 162 4.84 -6.07 -3.96
N PHE A 163 6.02 -5.53 -4.18
CA PHE A 163 7.03 -5.40 -3.15
C PHE A 163 7.65 -4.00 -3.19
N THR A 164 7.63 -3.31 -2.05
CA THR A 164 8.13 -1.93 -1.96
C THR A 164 9.45 -1.88 -1.21
N LEU A 165 10.49 -1.32 -1.84
CA LEU A 165 11.67 -0.84 -1.15
C LEU A 165 11.41 0.58 -0.66
N GLN A 166 11.19 0.75 0.65
CA GLN A 166 11.11 2.07 1.26
C GLN A 166 12.53 2.55 1.55
N TRP A 167 13.05 3.40 0.67
CA TRP A 167 14.46 3.77 0.68
C TRP A 167 14.65 5.15 1.29
N HIS A 168 15.25 5.18 2.48
CA HIS A 168 15.85 6.36 3.06
C HIS A 168 17.20 6.58 2.38
N ILE A 169 17.23 7.44 1.38
CA ILE A 169 18.45 7.67 0.59
C ILE A 169 19.40 8.67 1.28
N THR A 170 18.89 9.44 2.24
CA THR A 170 19.67 10.44 2.98
C THR A 170 19.04 10.73 4.35
N GLN A 171 19.86 11.17 5.32
CA GLN A 171 19.38 11.80 6.56
C GLN A 171 19.25 13.32 6.46
N ALA A 172 19.76 13.94 5.38
CA ALA A 172 19.64 15.37 5.15
C ALA A 172 18.17 15.78 5.07
N CYS A 173 17.77 16.81 5.82
CA CYS A 173 16.41 17.33 5.86
C CYS A 173 16.43 18.84 6.05
N ASP A 174 15.58 19.54 5.32
CA ASP A 174 15.37 20.99 5.41
C ASP A 174 14.42 21.39 6.57
N LEU A 175 13.94 20.41 7.35
CA LEU A 175 13.06 20.62 8.51
C LEU A 175 13.58 19.94 9.78
N HIS A 176 13.24 20.54 10.92
CA HIS A 176 13.51 19.99 12.25
C HIS A 176 12.21 19.60 13.00
N CYS A 177 11.40 18.71 12.39
CA CYS A 177 10.18 18.17 13.00
C CYS A 177 10.40 17.60 14.42
N THR A 178 9.54 17.97 15.39
CA THR A 178 9.62 17.57 16.81
C THR A 178 9.27 16.10 17.07
N HIS A 179 8.66 15.40 16.11
CA HIS A 179 8.30 13.98 16.22
C HIS A 179 9.20 13.04 15.42
N CYS A 180 10.31 13.56 14.85
CA CYS A 180 11.14 12.81 13.93
C CYS A 180 11.69 11.54 14.60
N TYR A 181 11.37 10.38 14.05
CA TYR A 181 11.73 9.08 14.63
C TYR A 181 13.19 8.69 14.34
N ASP A 182 13.83 9.35 13.38
CA ASP A 182 15.22 9.10 13.01
C ASP A 182 15.88 10.41 12.58
N ARG A 183 16.95 10.77 13.30
CA ARG A 183 17.90 11.85 13.00
C ARG A 183 19.33 11.38 13.24
N SER A 184 19.53 10.06 13.22
CA SER A 184 20.86 9.48 13.40
C SER A 184 21.79 10.02 12.31
N ASP A 185 23.05 10.26 12.67
CA ASP A 185 24.06 10.62 11.69
C ASP A 185 24.44 9.37 10.89
N ARG A 186 24.16 9.39 9.59
CA ARG A 186 24.42 8.26 8.69
C ARG A 186 24.90 8.79 7.34
N SER A 187 26.03 8.26 6.90
CA SER A 187 26.56 8.55 5.57
C SER A 187 25.68 7.93 4.50
N PRO A 188 25.25 8.71 3.49
CA PRO A 188 24.46 8.18 2.40
C PRO A 188 25.29 7.26 1.50
N MET A 189 24.64 6.21 1.01
CA MET A 189 25.22 5.23 0.09
C MET A 189 25.72 5.93 -1.18
N PRO A 190 26.93 5.59 -1.67
CA PRO A 190 27.42 6.06 -2.96
C PRO A 190 26.51 5.63 -4.11
N LEU A 191 26.43 6.44 -5.17
CA LEU A 191 25.54 6.21 -6.31
C LEU A 191 25.73 4.80 -6.90
N GLU A 192 26.96 4.35 -7.13
CA GLU A 192 27.24 3.05 -7.74
C GLU A 192 26.70 1.88 -6.92
N ARG A 193 26.69 2.02 -5.59
CA ARG A 193 26.09 1.04 -4.68
C ARG A 193 24.57 1.12 -4.72
N GLY A 194 24.02 2.34 -4.78
CA GLY A 194 22.58 2.55 -4.93
C GLY A 194 22.01 1.95 -6.22
N LEU A 195 22.72 2.08 -7.34
CA LEU A 195 22.31 1.45 -8.60
C LEU A 195 22.24 -0.09 -8.48
N ARG A 196 23.24 -0.71 -7.81
CA ARG A 196 23.23 -2.15 -7.54
C ARG A 196 22.08 -2.60 -6.64
N VAL A 197 21.67 -1.79 -5.67
CA VAL A 197 20.48 -2.08 -4.84
C VAL A 197 19.22 -2.17 -5.69
N LEU A 198 19.07 -1.30 -6.68
CA LEU A 198 17.91 -1.34 -7.59
C LEU A 198 17.93 -2.59 -8.49
N ASP A 199 19.11 -3.03 -8.92
CA ASP A 199 19.28 -4.26 -9.70
C ASP A 199 18.98 -5.52 -8.88
N ASP A 200 19.38 -5.54 -7.61
CA ASP A 200 19.06 -6.61 -6.67
C ASP A 200 17.56 -6.66 -6.35
N LEU A 201 16.92 -5.49 -6.16
CA LEU A 201 15.47 -5.39 -6.06
C LEU A 201 14.77 -5.93 -7.31
N LYS A 202 15.29 -5.64 -8.51
CA LYS A 202 14.71 -6.13 -9.77
C LYS A 202 14.74 -7.65 -9.82
N SER A 203 15.90 -8.23 -9.52
CA SER A 203 16.12 -9.67 -9.48
C SER A 203 15.21 -10.35 -8.46
N PHE A 204 15.04 -9.74 -7.27
CA PHE A 204 14.11 -10.21 -6.25
C PHE A 204 12.66 -10.21 -6.76
N CYS A 205 12.19 -9.10 -7.32
CA CYS A 205 10.83 -8.97 -7.84
C CYS A 205 10.52 -10.00 -8.96
N GLU A 206 11.43 -10.21 -9.90
CA GLU A 206 11.29 -11.22 -10.96
C GLU A 206 11.20 -12.64 -10.40
N ARG A 207 12.11 -13.00 -9.49
CA ARG A 207 12.14 -14.33 -8.86
C ARG A 207 10.85 -14.65 -8.12
N HIS A 208 10.24 -13.64 -7.50
CA HIS A 208 9.02 -13.79 -6.70
C HIS A 208 7.73 -13.44 -7.45
N HIS A 209 7.81 -13.08 -8.72
CA HIS A 209 6.65 -12.75 -9.57
C HIS A 209 5.79 -11.62 -8.99
N VAL A 210 6.44 -10.52 -8.60
CA VAL A 210 5.81 -9.32 -8.05
C VAL A 210 6.30 -8.06 -8.75
N THR A 211 5.46 -7.04 -8.76
CA THR A 211 5.82 -5.70 -9.25
C THR A 211 6.59 -4.93 -8.19
N GLY A 212 7.75 -4.40 -8.56
CA GLY A 212 8.59 -3.61 -7.65
C GLY A 212 8.18 -2.14 -7.57
N HIS A 213 8.24 -1.58 -6.38
CA HIS A 213 8.09 -0.14 -6.14
C HIS A 213 9.28 0.38 -5.32
N VAL A 214 9.67 1.63 -5.57
CA VAL A 214 10.67 2.34 -4.76
C VAL A 214 10.03 3.59 -4.17
N SER A 215 9.97 3.62 -2.83
CA SER A 215 9.51 4.79 -2.08
C SER A 215 10.72 5.58 -1.61
N PHE A 216 11.06 6.66 -2.32
CA PHE A 216 12.14 7.56 -1.95
C PHE A 216 11.72 8.44 -0.76
N THR A 217 12.50 8.37 0.31
CA THR A 217 12.28 9.09 1.56
C THR A 217 13.62 9.25 2.32
N GLY A 218 13.58 9.43 3.63
CA GLY A 218 14.73 9.68 4.50
C GLY A 218 14.44 10.87 5.40
N GLY A 219 15.34 11.84 5.38
CA GLY A 219 14.99 13.23 5.63
C GLY A 219 14.12 13.77 4.49
N ASN A 220 14.70 14.57 3.60
CA ASN A 220 14.08 15.00 2.36
C ASN A 220 14.84 14.38 1.17
N PRO A 221 14.22 13.49 0.37
CA PRO A 221 14.92 12.75 -0.68
C PRO A 221 15.56 13.65 -1.75
N PHE A 222 15.00 14.83 -2.01
CA PHE A 222 15.55 15.77 -2.99
C PHE A 222 16.87 16.43 -2.55
N LEU A 223 17.27 16.27 -1.28
CA LEU A 223 18.57 16.74 -0.79
C LEU A 223 19.69 15.71 -1.01
N TYR A 224 19.38 14.52 -1.51
CA TYR A 224 20.41 13.58 -1.93
C TYR A 224 20.98 14.02 -3.30
N PRO A 225 22.32 14.21 -3.44
CA PRO A 225 22.91 14.78 -4.64
C PRO A 225 22.57 14.03 -5.94
N HIS A 226 22.41 12.72 -5.87
CA HIS A 226 22.14 11.85 -7.02
C HIS A 226 20.70 11.31 -7.05
N PHE A 227 19.74 12.08 -6.52
CA PHE A 227 18.33 11.66 -6.46
C PHE A 227 17.78 11.31 -7.84
N PHE A 228 18.04 12.15 -8.85
CA PHE A 228 17.47 11.97 -10.19
C PHE A 228 18.09 10.78 -10.93
N GLU A 229 19.36 10.46 -10.68
CA GLU A 229 20.03 9.28 -11.22
C GLU A 229 19.42 7.98 -10.66
N LEU A 230 19.14 7.95 -9.35
CA LEU A 230 18.42 6.82 -8.73
C LEU A 230 16.96 6.74 -9.21
N TYR A 231 16.29 7.88 -9.36
CA TYR A 231 14.92 7.95 -9.86
C TYR A 231 14.82 7.43 -11.31
N GLN A 232 15.74 7.87 -12.18
CA GLN A 232 15.88 7.39 -13.56
C GLN A 232 16.13 5.89 -13.57
N ARG A 233 17.09 5.39 -12.80
CA ARG A 233 17.37 3.94 -12.76
C ARG A 233 16.15 3.14 -12.32
N ALA A 234 15.41 3.61 -11.33
CA ALA A 234 14.19 2.94 -10.89
C ALA A 234 13.13 2.89 -11.99
N ALA A 235 12.95 3.99 -12.74
CA ALA A 235 12.04 4.06 -13.89
C ALA A 235 12.48 3.14 -15.03
N ASP A 236 13.78 3.12 -15.38
CA ASP A 236 14.35 2.26 -16.42
C ASP A 236 14.16 0.78 -16.12
N LEU A 237 14.28 0.41 -14.83
CA LEU A 237 14.02 -0.95 -14.36
C LEU A 237 12.52 -1.27 -14.28
N GLY A 238 11.65 -0.31 -14.59
CA GLY A 238 10.19 -0.43 -14.62
C GLY A 238 9.54 -0.48 -13.24
N PHE A 239 10.13 0.15 -12.24
CA PHE A 239 9.54 0.29 -10.91
C PHE A 239 8.57 1.48 -10.85
N GLY A 240 7.49 1.28 -10.10
CA GLY A 240 6.67 2.41 -9.66
C GLY A 240 7.42 3.22 -8.61
N THR A 241 7.53 4.53 -8.82
CA THR A 241 8.20 5.44 -7.88
C THR A 241 7.18 6.10 -6.95
N ILE A 242 7.54 6.29 -5.69
CA ILE A 242 6.73 6.99 -4.68
C ILE A 242 7.64 8.00 -3.99
N ILE A 243 7.15 9.21 -3.78
CA ILE A 243 7.92 10.25 -3.06
C ILE A 243 7.28 10.49 -1.70
N LEU A 244 8.06 10.38 -0.62
CA LEU A 244 7.67 10.85 0.71
C LEU A 244 8.64 11.96 1.13
N GLY A 245 8.20 13.21 1.03
CA GLY A 245 9.08 14.38 1.19
C GLY A 245 8.34 15.67 1.54
N ASN A 246 9.06 16.79 1.43
CA ASN A 246 8.56 18.13 1.68
C ASN A 246 8.21 18.84 0.35
N PRO A 247 7.50 19.98 0.39
CA PRO A 247 7.25 20.81 -0.79
C PRO A 247 8.53 21.13 -1.57
N VAL A 248 8.48 20.94 -2.89
CA VAL A 248 9.56 21.28 -3.85
C VAL A 248 9.07 22.28 -4.90
N SER A 249 9.99 22.79 -5.71
CA SER A 249 9.67 23.74 -6.79
C SER A 249 9.03 23.06 -8.01
N ALA A 250 8.44 23.85 -8.89
CA ALA A 250 7.84 23.36 -10.13
C ALA A 250 8.88 22.72 -11.05
N GLU A 251 10.08 23.29 -11.13
CA GLU A 251 11.19 22.80 -11.96
C GLU A 251 11.62 21.39 -11.53
N LEU A 252 11.64 21.11 -10.22
CA LEU A 252 11.92 19.76 -9.71
C LEU A 252 10.81 18.76 -10.03
N ILE A 253 9.54 19.21 -10.03
CA ILE A 253 8.42 18.38 -10.48
C ILE A 253 8.55 18.08 -11.97
N GLU A 254 8.79 19.09 -12.81
CA GLU A 254 8.96 18.92 -14.26
C GLU A 254 10.10 17.97 -14.59
N ARG A 255 11.26 18.12 -13.92
CA ARG A 255 12.39 17.19 -14.09
C ARG A 255 12.04 15.76 -13.71
N MET A 256 11.24 15.56 -12.66
CA MET A 256 10.76 14.23 -12.28
C MET A 256 9.78 13.67 -13.32
N LEU A 257 8.83 14.47 -13.79
CA LEU A 257 7.84 14.07 -14.80
C LEU A 257 8.46 13.74 -16.15
N ALA A 258 9.53 14.44 -16.54
CA ALA A 258 10.31 14.16 -17.74
C ALA A 258 10.93 12.75 -17.74
N ILE A 259 11.15 12.17 -16.56
CA ILE A 259 11.60 10.79 -16.39
C ILE A 259 10.38 9.86 -16.35
N GLN A 260 9.53 10.06 -15.36
CA GLN A 260 8.34 9.25 -15.09
C GLN A 260 7.46 9.96 -14.06
N PRO A 261 6.12 9.95 -14.20
CA PRO A 261 5.25 10.41 -13.12
C PRO A 261 5.36 9.48 -11.88
N PRO A 262 5.50 10.03 -10.67
CA PRO A 262 5.42 9.21 -9.47
C PRO A 262 4.01 8.65 -9.30
N SER A 263 3.89 7.48 -8.69
CA SER A 263 2.60 6.88 -8.34
C SER A 263 1.79 7.79 -7.41
N HIS A 264 2.47 8.44 -6.47
CA HIS A 264 1.95 9.54 -5.68
C HIS A 264 3.09 10.31 -5.02
N PHE A 265 2.80 11.54 -4.61
CA PHE A 265 3.66 12.36 -3.76
C PHE A 265 2.98 12.53 -2.40
N GLN A 266 3.61 11.99 -1.35
CA GLN A 266 3.16 12.14 0.02
C GLN A 266 3.87 13.30 0.70
N ILE A 267 3.10 14.26 1.19
CA ILE A 267 3.56 15.30 2.13
C ILE A 267 2.93 15.09 3.50
N SER A 268 3.38 15.85 4.50
CA SER A 268 2.88 15.70 5.86
C SER A 268 2.34 16.99 6.43
N LEU A 269 1.22 16.89 7.15
CA LEU A 269 0.59 17.97 7.91
C LEU A 269 0.16 17.42 9.27
N GLU A 270 0.43 18.16 10.34
CA GLU A 270 0.26 17.66 11.73
C GLU A 270 -0.96 18.22 12.47
N GLY A 271 -1.88 18.84 11.74
CA GLY A 271 -3.06 19.52 12.25
C GLY A 271 -3.34 20.78 11.46
N LEU A 272 -4.10 21.71 12.07
CA LEU A 272 -4.29 23.05 11.51
C LEU A 272 -3.00 23.88 11.63
N GLN A 273 -2.98 25.06 11.01
CA GLN A 273 -1.77 25.86 10.81
C GLN A 273 -0.90 26.03 12.06
N GLU A 274 -1.49 26.44 13.18
CA GLU A 274 -0.76 26.66 14.44
C GLU A 274 -0.03 25.39 14.89
N ARG A 275 -0.74 24.26 14.97
CA ARG A 275 -0.17 22.99 15.42
C ARG A 275 0.84 22.43 14.43
N ASN A 276 0.53 22.53 13.13
CA ASN A 276 1.47 22.11 12.09
C ASN A 276 2.78 22.88 12.19
N ASP A 277 2.71 24.19 12.30
CA ASP A 277 3.89 25.05 12.27
C ASP A 277 4.71 24.95 13.57
N ALA A 278 4.07 24.67 14.70
CA ALA A 278 4.75 24.34 15.95
C ALA A 278 5.58 23.04 15.84
N VAL A 279 5.12 22.07 15.04
CA VAL A 279 5.83 20.81 14.84
C VAL A 279 6.86 20.90 13.72
N ARG A 280 6.51 21.50 12.58
CA ARG A 280 7.26 21.42 11.31
C ARG A 280 7.97 22.72 10.93
N GLY A 281 7.79 23.80 11.69
CA GLY A 281 8.37 25.10 11.44
C GLY A 281 7.37 26.12 10.90
N LYS A 282 7.59 27.40 11.26
CA LYS A 282 6.72 28.53 10.90
C LYS A 282 6.54 28.64 9.39
N GLY A 283 5.28 28.75 8.94
CA GLY A 283 4.92 28.91 7.52
C GLY A 283 4.83 27.61 6.73
N HIS A 284 5.18 26.45 7.32
CA HIS A 284 5.13 25.16 6.63
C HIS A 284 3.73 24.82 6.14
N PHE A 285 2.69 25.07 6.95
CA PHE A 285 1.30 24.73 6.59
C PHE A 285 0.86 25.40 5.28
N LYS A 286 1.15 26.71 5.14
CA LYS A 286 0.82 27.47 3.94
C LYS A 286 1.60 26.97 2.71
N ARG A 287 2.90 26.71 2.87
CA ARG A 287 3.73 26.11 1.82
C ARG A 287 3.19 24.75 1.35
N ALA A 288 2.78 23.90 2.28
CA ALA A 288 2.20 22.59 1.99
C ALA A 288 0.89 22.71 1.20
N LEU A 289 -0.03 23.60 1.59
CA LEU A 289 -1.27 23.80 0.83
C LEU A 289 -1.03 24.37 -0.58
N ALA A 290 -0.07 25.28 -0.74
CA ALA A 290 0.33 25.79 -2.06
C ALA A 290 0.92 24.67 -2.92
N PHE A 291 1.73 23.80 -2.33
CA PHE A 291 2.31 22.65 -3.03
C PHE A 291 1.28 21.60 -3.44
N LEU A 292 0.27 21.34 -2.61
CA LEU A 292 -0.85 20.47 -2.99
C LEU A 292 -1.58 21.00 -4.24
N LYS A 293 -1.79 22.32 -4.33
CA LYS A 293 -2.33 22.96 -5.53
C LYS A 293 -1.43 22.71 -6.75
N LEU A 294 -0.12 22.86 -6.58
CA LEU A 294 0.88 22.61 -7.63
C LEU A 294 0.85 21.15 -8.12
N LEU A 295 0.82 20.18 -7.20
CA LEU A 295 0.71 18.75 -7.56
C LEU A 295 -0.54 18.48 -8.39
N ARG A 296 -1.67 19.09 -8.05
CA ARG A 296 -2.93 18.98 -8.80
C ARG A 296 -2.81 19.58 -10.21
N GLU A 297 -2.15 20.73 -10.37
CA GLU A 297 -1.89 21.35 -11.69
C GLU A 297 -1.06 20.42 -12.59
N PHE A 298 -0.08 19.72 -12.02
CA PHE A 298 0.73 18.71 -12.70
C PHE A 298 0.06 17.31 -12.79
N ARG A 299 -1.18 17.15 -12.30
CA ARG A 299 -1.91 15.87 -12.27
C ARG A 299 -1.18 14.74 -11.53
N ILE A 300 -0.44 15.09 -10.48
CA ILE A 300 0.22 14.13 -9.59
C ILE A 300 -0.70 13.83 -8.41
N HIS A 301 -0.98 12.54 -8.17
CA HIS A 301 -1.77 12.13 -7.01
C HIS A 301 -1.07 12.54 -5.71
N SER A 302 -1.75 13.36 -4.93
CA SER A 302 -1.26 13.95 -3.70
C SER A 302 -1.79 13.19 -2.48
N MET A 303 -0.89 12.84 -1.57
CA MET A 303 -1.25 12.17 -0.33
C MET A 303 -0.78 13.01 0.86
N VAL A 304 -1.67 13.27 1.82
CA VAL A 304 -1.32 13.89 3.09
C VAL A 304 -1.27 12.83 4.18
N MET A 305 -0.16 12.81 4.93
CA MET A 305 0.02 11.94 6.08
C MET A 305 0.16 12.77 7.37
N LEU A 306 -0.67 12.46 8.37
CA LEU A 306 -0.57 13.02 9.71
C LEU A 306 0.04 12.01 10.69
N THR A 307 0.90 12.47 11.59
CA THR A 307 1.40 11.68 12.73
C THR A 307 0.54 11.97 13.95
N LEU A 308 -0.31 11.01 14.32
CA LEU A 308 -1.31 11.16 15.37
C LEU A 308 -0.65 11.10 16.75
N THR A 309 -0.81 12.17 17.50
CA THR A 309 -0.40 12.34 18.89
C THR A 309 -1.61 12.67 19.76
N ARG A 310 -1.43 12.65 21.08
CA ARG A 310 -2.44 13.12 22.03
C ARG A 310 -2.88 14.55 21.74
N ASP A 311 -1.95 15.39 21.29
CA ASP A 311 -2.12 16.83 21.23
C ASP A 311 -2.76 17.28 19.90
N ASN A 312 -2.71 16.47 18.84
CA ASN A 312 -3.30 16.80 17.53
C ASN A 312 -4.52 15.94 17.13
N ILE A 313 -4.97 15.01 17.97
CA ILE A 313 -6.09 14.13 17.66
C ILE A 313 -7.38 14.88 17.29
N ASP A 314 -7.62 16.03 17.92
CA ASP A 314 -8.81 16.83 17.67
C ASP A 314 -8.70 17.67 16.38
N ASP A 315 -7.50 17.78 15.79
CA ASP A 315 -7.26 18.50 14.54
C ASP A 315 -7.44 17.61 13.31
N VAL A 316 -7.51 16.29 13.47
CA VAL A 316 -7.54 15.35 12.33
C VAL A 316 -8.77 15.54 11.44
N LEU A 317 -9.97 15.61 12.05
CA LEU A 317 -11.21 15.79 11.29
C LEU A 317 -11.34 17.20 10.70
N PRO A 318 -11.05 18.29 11.45
CA PRO A 318 -10.96 19.64 10.87
C PRO A 318 -9.97 19.75 9.72
N LEU A 319 -8.79 19.11 9.84
CA LEU A 319 -7.81 19.07 8.76
C LEU A 319 -8.35 18.31 7.55
N ALA A 320 -9.03 17.17 7.75
CA ALA A 320 -9.64 16.41 6.66
C ALA A 320 -10.66 17.25 5.88
N GLU A 321 -11.50 18.02 6.57
CA GLU A 321 -12.45 18.94 5.91
C GLU A 321 -11.72 20.01 5.10
N LYS A 322 -10.64 20.57 5.64
CA LYS A 322 -9.84 21.56 4.92
C LYS A 322 -9.10 20.96 3.71
N LEU A 323 -8.80 19.66 3.73
CA LEU A 323 -8.08 18.99 2.64
C LEU A 323 -9.00 18.51 1.50
N ARG A 324 -10.32 18.56 1.67
CA ARG A 324 -11.33 18.07 0.72
C ARG A 324 -11.09 18.56 -0.72
N ASP A 325 -10.72 19.83 -0.88
CA ASP A 325 -10.50 20.46 -2.18
C ASP A 325 -9.01 20.67 -2.53
N HIS A 326 -8.12 20.13 -1.70
CA HIS A 326 -6.68 20.35 -1.80
C HIS A 326 -5.87 19.08 -2.06
N ALA A 327 -6.26 17.94 -1.48
CA ALA A 327 -5.51 16.68 -1.62
C ALA A 327 -6.40 15.57 -2.17
N ASP A 328 -5.77 14.56 -2.78
CA ASP A 328 -6.49 13.38 -3.27
C ASP A 328 -6.75 12.36 -2.16
N THR A 329 -5.77 12.16 -1.27
CA THR A 329 -5.89 11.23 -0.14
C THR A 329 -5.29 11.81 1.15
N PHE A 330 -5.93 11.53 2.29
CA PHE A 330 -5.53 11.89 3.64
C PHE A 330 -5.58 10.66 4.54
N HIS A 331 -4.45 10.38 5.19
CA HIS A 331 -4.30 9.33 6.17
C HIS A 331 -3.67 9.84 7.45
N PHE A 332 -3.85 9.09 8.55
CA PHE A 332 -3.03 9.24 9.74
C PHE A 332 -2.25 7.95 10.03
N ASN A 333 -1.10 8.11 10.67
CA ASN A 333 -0.38 7.04 11.35
C ASN A 333 -0.22 7.43 12.81
N ARG A 334 -0.35 6.47 13.73
CA ARG A 334 0.01 6.69 15.13
C ARG A 334 1.50 6.99 15.30
N LEU A 335 1.80 7.87 16.25
CA LEU A 335 3.14 8.15 16.75
C LEU A 335 3.84 6.85 17.16
N ALA A 336 5.04 6.62 16.63
CA ALA A 336 6.00 5.72 17.26
C ALA A 336 6.86 6.57 18.19
N MET A 337 6.82 6.31 19.50
CA MET A 337 7.60 7.05 20.50
C MET A 337 9.07 6.59 20.42
N VAL A 338 9.75 7.01 19.36
CA VAL A 338 11.13 6.70 18.99
C VAL A 338 11.77 7.99 18.48
N GLY A 339 13.09 8.13 18.60
CA GLY A 339 13.81 9.36 18.22
C GLY A 339 13.29 10.55 19.03
N GLU A 340 13.08 11.70 18.37
CA GLU A 340 12.49 12.89 19.00
C GLU A 340 11.03 12.68 19.44
N GLY A 341 10.34 11.70 18.82
CA GLY A 341 8.96 11.34 19.15
C GLY A 341 8.75 10.81 20.57
N VAL A 342 9.82 10.47 21.30
CA VAL A 342 9.76 10.08 22.73
C VAL A 342 9.25 11.21 23.63
N ASN A 343 9.40 12.46 23.20
CA ASN A 343 8.95 13.64 23.95
C ASN A 343 7.45 13.91 23.78
N LEU A 344 6.78 13.16 22.92
CA LEU A 344 5.36 13.27 22.63
C LEU A 344 4.61 12.08 23.21
N ARG A 345 3.27 12.18 23.26
CA ARG A 345 2.42 11.11 23.82
C ARG A 345 1.42 10.61 22.80
N LEU A 346 1.13 9.32 22.90
CA LEU A 346 -0.04 8.74 22.25
C LEU A 346 -1.33 9.24 22.91
N PRO A 347 -2.45 9.31 22.16
CA PRO A 347 -3.75 9.57 22.75
C PRO A 347 -4.13 8.52 23.80
N ASP A 348 -4.93 8.92 24.77
CA ASP A 348 -5.59 7.98 25.69
C ASP A 348 -6.44 6.96 24.91
N GLY A 349 -6.52 5.72 25.43
CA GLY A 349 -7.27 4.65 24.79
C GLY A 349 -8.74 5.02 24.53
N LYS A 350 -9.46 5.52 25.53
CA LYS A 350 -10.89 5.87 25.37
C LYS A 350 -11.04 6.98 24.33
N LYS A 351 -10.19 8.01 24.37
CA LYS A 351 -10.17 9.09 23.37
C LYS A 351 -9.89 8.57 21.96
N TYR A 352 -8.90 7.69 21.81
CA TYR A 352 -8.51 7.11 20.53
C TYR A 352 -9.63 6.29 19.89
N TRP A 353 -10.32 5.42 20.65
CA TRP A 353 -11.41 4.61 20.10
C TRP A 353 -12.64 5.44 19.73
N LYS A 354 -12.94 6.48 20.51
CA LYS A 354 -13.94 7.48 20.11
C LYS A 354 -13.53 8.13 18.79
N PHE A 355 -12.29 8.59 18.67
CA PHE A 355 -11.76 9.17 17.44
C PHE A 355 -11.85 8.19 16.25
N LEU A 356 -11.48 6.92 16.39
CA LEU A 356 -11.61 5.94 15.30
C LEU A 356 -13.06 5.78 14.84
N ALA A 357 -14.01 5.76 15.78
CA ALA A 357 -15.43 5.70 15.44
C ALA A 357 -15.90 6.96 14.70
N ASP A 358 -15.38 8.13 15.08
CA ASP A 358 -15.68 9.42 14.44
C ASP A 358 -15.03 9.52 13.06
N TYR A 359 -13.79 9.04 12.91
CA TYR A 359 -13.04 8.95 11.65
C TYR A 359 -13.75 8.08 10.62
N LEU A 360 -14.24 6.88 11.02
CA LEU A 360 -15.01 6.02 10.12
C LEU A 360 -16.30 6.69 9.64
N ARG A 361 -16.97 7.49 10.49
CA ARG A 361 -18.18 8.22 10.08
C ARG A 361 -17.84 9.35 9.10
N ALA A 362 -16.82 10.15 9.40
CA ALA A 362 -16.40 11.24 8.53
C ALA A 362 -15.93 10.74 7.15
N ALA A 363 -15.19 9.63 7.10
CA ALA A 363 -14.72 9.05 5.85
C ALA A 363 -15.82 8.54 4.91
N ARG A 364 -17.06 8.34 5.40
CA ARG A 364 -18.20 8.01 4.53
C ARG A 364 -18.66 9.20 3.67
N THR A 365 -18.41 10.42 4.12
CA THR A 365 -18.83 11.66 3.43
C THR A 365 -17.67 12.52 2.96
N ASN A 366 -16.44 12.22 3.41
CA ASN A 366 -15.24 12.92 2.99
C ASN A 366 -14.34 12.00 2.13
N PRO A 367 -14.32 12.18 0.80
CA PRO A 367 -13.67 11.26 -0.12
C PRO A 367 -12.15 11.25 0.00
N VAL A 368 -11.54 12.30 0.58
CA VAL A 368 -10.08 12.32 0.76
C VAL A 368 -9.65 11.40 1.90
N MET A 369 -10.54 11.05 2.86
CA MET A 369 -10.15 10.27 4.02
C MET A 369 -10.03 8.78 3.69
N GLY A 370 -8.82 8.25 3.71
CA GLY A 370 -8.57 6.83 3.43
C GLY A 370 -8.27 5.98 4.66
N TYR A 371 -8.59 4.69 4.61
CA TYR A 371 -8.32 3.76 5.72
C TYR A 371 -6.89 3.24 5.71
N LYS A 372 -6.20 3.44 6.84
CA LYS A 372 -4.81 2.98 6.99
C LYS A 372 -4.54 2.30 8.33
N ASP A 373 -5.01 2.82 9.46
CA ASP A 373 -4.69 2.19 10.75
C ASP A 373 -5.40 0.84 10.91
N SER A 374 -4.64 -0.25 11.08
CA SER A 374 -5.18 -1.60 11.24
C SER A 374 -6.17 -1.75 12.41
N LEU A 375 -6.18 -0.84 13.40
CA LEU A 375 -7.16 -0.86 14.49
C LEU A 375 -8.57 -0.41 14.06
N LEU A 376 -8.72 0.27 12.91
CA LEU A 376 -10.03 0.54 12.30
C LEU A 376 -10.80 -0.77 12.02
N ASN A 377 -10.10 -1.82 11.56
CA ASN A 377 -10.69 -3.14 11.31
C ASN A 377 -11.29 -3.79 12.57
N VAL A 378 -10.84 -3.41 13.78
CA VAL A 378 -11.46 -3.91 15.01
C VAL A 378 -12.88 -3.35 15.16
N LEU A 379 -13.09 -2.06 14.84
CA LEU A 379 -14.43 -1.45 14.87
C LEU A 379 -15.31 -2.00 13.75
N LEU A 380 -14.78 -2.11 12.53
CA LEU A 380 -15.52 -2.66 11.39
C LEU A 380 -15.98 -4.09 11.68
N HIS A 381 -15.09 -4.94 12.21
CA HIS A 381 -15.43 -6.30 12.61
C HIS A 381 -16.52 -6.35 13.69
N GLN A 382 -16.44 -5.50 14.72
CA GLN A 382 -17.45 -5.42 15.77
C GLN A 382 -18.83 -5.00 15.26
N ARG A 383 -18.87 -4.30 14.12
CA ARG A 383 -20.12 -3.82 13.47
C ARG A 383 -20.60 -4.76 12.36
N GLY A 384 -19.86 -5.82 12.04
CA GLY A 384 -20.15 -6.67 10.89
C GLY A 384 -19.97 -5.97 9.54
N GLU A 385 -19.17 -4.90 9.49
CA GLU A 385 -18.87 -4.15 8.26
C GLU A 385 -17.67 -4.79 7.52
N GLU A 386 -17.56 -4.50 6.22
CA GLU A 386 -16.45 -4.97 5.38
C GLU A 386 -15.10 -4.51 5.92
N LEU A 387 -14.13 -5.42 5.94
CA LEU A 387 -12.77 -5.15 6.42
C LEU A 387 -11.89 -4.73 5.25
N PHE A 388 -11.01 -3.77 5.47
CA PHE A 388 -9.98 -3.40 4.49
C PHE A 388 -8.67 -4.13 4.80
N GLY A 389 -7.72 -4.11 3.88
CA GLY A 389 -6.44 -4.80 4.03
C GLY A 389 -5.56 -4.34 5.19
N GLY A 390 -5.87 -3.28 5.94
CA GLY A 390 -5.02 -2.77 7.03
C GLY A 390 -3.84 -1.91 6.55
N CYS A 391 -2.86 -1.65 7.43
CA CYS A 391 -1.81 -0.64 7.25
C CYS A 391 -0.98 -0.71 5.97
N ALA A 392 -0.75 -1.91 5.43
CA ALA A 392 -0.02 -2.12 4.19
C ALA A 392 -0.76 -3.07 3.24
N GLY A 393 -2.10 -3.13 3.32
CA GLY A 393 -2.92 -4.08 2.55
C GLY A 393 -2.99 -5.51 3.11
N TYR A 394 -2.13 -5.83 4.09
CA TYR A 394 -2.07 -7.14 4.76
C TYR A 394 -1.93 -7.02 6.28
N GLY A 395 -2.60 -6.06 6.92
CA GLY A 395 -2.34 -5.63 8.27
C GLY A 395 -0.97 -4.94 8.35
N CYS A 396 -0.07 -5.47 9.17
CA CYS A 396 1.33 -5.03 9.14
C CYS A 396 2.05 -5.68 7.94
N GLY A 397 2.70 -4.86 7.12
CA GLY A 397 3.50 -5.32 5.96
C GLY A 397 4.98 -5.53 6.25
N ALA A 398 5.43 -5.35 7.50
CA ALA A 398 6.84 -5.34 7.86
C ALA A 398 7.54 -6.66 7.46
N ALA A 399 8.58 -6.54 6.62
CA ALA A 399 9.30 -7.63 6.01
C ALA A 399 8.45 -8.61 5.17
N PHE A 400 7.21 -8.26 4.81
CA PHE A 400 6.31 -9.06 3.97
C PHE A 400 6.20 -8.49 2.55
N ASN A 401 5.49 -7.38 2.38
CA ASN A 401 5.35 -6.69 1.10
C ASN A 401 6.20 -5.42 1.01
N PHE A 402 6.98 -5.12 2.05
CA PHE A 402 7.99 -4.07 2.00
C PHE A 402 9.13 -4.34 2.99
N VAL A 403 10.26 -3.69 2.73
CA VAL A 403 11.38 -3.48 3.69
C VAL A 403 11.81 -2.02 3.62
N ALA A 404 12.45 -1.53 4.68
CA ALA A 404 13.08 -0.22 4.68
C ALA A 404 14.60 -0.36 4.50
N LEU A 405 15.20 0.44 3.62
CA LEU A 405 16.65 0.52 3.45
C LEU A 405 17.11 1.89 3.94
N LEU A 406 18.08 1.90 4.84
CA LEU A 406 18.68 3.11 5.40
C LEU A 406 19.89 3.58 4.59
N PRO A 407 20.34 4.84 4.75
CA PRO A 407 21.39 5.42 3.90
C PRO A 407 22.73 4.68 3.98
N ASP A 408 23.02 4.04 5.11
CA ASP A 408 24.23 3.26 5.37
C ASP A 408 24.09 1.76 5.05
N GLY A 409 23.03 1.38 4.31
CA GLY A 409 22.84 0.03 3.82
C GLY A 409 22.08 -0.90 4.77
N GLU A 410 21.79 -0.48 6.01
CA GLU A 410 20.97 -1.30 6.91
C GLU A 410 19.57 -1.53 6.34
N VAL A 411 19.13 -2.79 6.30
CA VAL A 411 17.79 -3.18 5.90
C VAL A 411 16.98 -3.49 7.14
N HIS A 412 15.84 -2.82 7.29
CA HIS A 412 14.94 -2.91 8.43
C HIS A 412 13.58 -3.49 8.01
N ALA A 413 12.95 -4.24 8.92
CA ALA A 413 11.57 -4.68 8.71
C ALA A 413 10.58 -3.50 8.71
N CYS A 414 10.85 -2.47 9.51
CA CYS A 414 10.09 -1.23 9.55
C CYS A 414 10.98 -0.08 10.00
N ARG A 415 10.98 1.03 9.26
CA ARG A 415 11.79 2.23 9.60
C ARG A 415 11.48 2.89 10.94
N LYS A 416 10.28 2.65 11.52
CA LYS A 416 9.77 3.43 12.67
C LYS A 416 10.32 2.98 14.03
N PHE A 417 11.14 1.93 14.07
CA PHE A 417 11.80 1.43 15.27
C PHE A 417 13.02 0.57 14.89
N PRO A 418 13.97 0.34 15.83
CA PRO A 418 15.11 -0.55 15.60
C PRO A 418 14.66 -1.97 15.23
N SER A 419 14.81 -2.31 13.95
CA SER A 419 14.29 -3.57 13.38
C SER A 419 15.18 -4.11 12.26
N CYS A 420 16.49 -3.92 12.40
CA CYS A 420 17.49 -4.39 11.43
C CYS A 420 17.37 -5.91 11.19
N ILE A 421 17.26 -6.28 9.92
CA ILE A 421 17.12 -7.66 9.42
C ILE A 421 18.28 -8.07 8.51
N GLY A 422 19.18 -7.15 8.13
CA GLY A 422 20.37 -7.41 7.32
C GLY A 422 21.02 -6.11 6.83
N ASN A 423 22.03 -6.21 5.96
CA ASN A 423 22.69 -5.06 5.35
C ASN A 423 22.93 -5.32 3.84
N ALA A 424 22.53 -4.36 3.00
CA ALA A 424 22.63 -4.44 1.54
C ALA A 424 24.08 -4.39 1.00
N TYR A 425 25.06 -3.96 1.81
CA TYR A 425 26.47 -4.07 1.48
C TYR A 425 27.00 -5.50 1.58
N GLU A 426 26.37 -6.32 2.42
CA GLU A 426 26.86 -7.66 2.77
C GLU A 426 26.10 -8.77 2.06
N GLN A 427 24.79 -8.57 1.86
CA GLN A 427 23.88 -9.64 1.47
C GLN A 427 22.87 -9.14 0.42
N PRO A 428 22.53 -9.97 -0.58
CA PRO A 428 21.42 -9.65 -1.48
C PRO A 428 20.08 -9.71 -0.73
N LEU A 429 19.10 -8.96 -1.22
CA LEU A 429 17.76 -8.83 -0.68
C LEU A 429 17.07 -10.19 -0.51
N GLU A 430 17.34 -11.15 -1.40
CA GLU A 430 16.85 -12.53 -1.27
C GLU A 430 17.25 -13.15 0.08
N THR A 431 18.54 -13.07 0.42
CA THR A 431 19.09 -13.63 1.66
C THR A 431 18.50 -12.91 2.88
N ILE A 432 18.42 -11.58 2.82
CA ILE A 432 17.87 -10.75 3.91
C ILE A 432 16.39 -11.08 4.13
N TYR A 433 15.61 -11.15 3.05
CA TYR A 433 14.17 -11.44 3.09
C TYR A 433 13.91 -12.84 3.64
N HIS A 434 14.73 -13.82 3.33
CA HIS A 434 14.63 -15.18 3.85
C HIS A 434 15.38 -15.41 5.17
N SER A 435 15.88 -14.36 5.84
CA SER A 435 16.52 -14.49 7.15
C SER A 435 15.53 -14.90 8.25
N VAL A 436 16.05 -15.50 9.33
CA VAL A 436 15.26 -15.81 10.54
C VAL A 436 14.63 -14.55 11.13
N ARG A 437 15.36 -13.42 11.12
CA ARG A 437 14.89 -12.13 11.62
C ARG A 437 13.70 -11.61 10.82
N ALA A 438 13.80 -11.61 9.49
CA ALA A 438 12.71 -11.19 8.60
C ALA A 438 11.46 -12.08 8.75
N ARG A 439 11.64 -13.40 8.83
CA ARG A 439 10.53 -14.35 9.12
C ARG A 439 9.81 -14.03 10.43
N ARG A 440 10.56 -13.67 11.48
CA ARG A 440 9.98 -13.32 12.79
C ARG A 440 9.08 -12.09 12.71
N TYR A 441 9.49 -11.06 11.97
CA TYR A 441 8.65 -9.87 11.74
C TYR A 441 7.41 -10.18 10.90
N ARG A 442 7.52 -11.01 9.85
CA ARG A 442 6.36 -11.47 9.07
C ARG A 442 5.34 -12.25 9.91
N ALA A 443 5.81 -13.08 10.83
CA ALA A 443 4.94 -13.82 11.76
C ALA A 443 4.19 -12.88 12.72
N GLY A 444 4.83 -11.78 13.11
CA GLY A 444 4.25 -10.72 13.94
C GLY A 444 4.00 -11.15 15.40
N CYS A 445 3.13 -10.40 16.09
CA CYS A 445 2.84 -10.64 17.50
C CYS A 445 2.05 -11.95 17.72
N ARG A 446 2.59 -12.83 18.58
CA ARG A 446 1.97 -14.12 18.95
C ARG A 446 0.62 -13.94 19.66
N ALA A 447 0.46 -12.91 20.49
CA ALA A 447 -0.82 -12.65 21.16
C ALA A 447 -1.95 -12.25 20.19
N CYS A 448 -1.62 -11.88 18.95
CA CYS A 448 -2.60 -11.64 17.88
C CYS A 448 -3.00 -12.93 17.15
N ALA A 449 -2.32 -14.07 17.36
CA ALA A 449 -2.58 -15.30 16.63
C ALA A 449 -4.03 -15.82 16.70
N PRO A 450 -4.72 -15.82 17.86
CA PRO A 450 -6.12 -16.28 17.92
C PRO A 450 -7.13 -15.23 17.43
N CYS A 451 -6.69 -14.07 16.94
CA CYS A 451 -7.57 -12.99 16.53
C CYS A 451 -8.31 -13.36 15.22
N PRO A 452 -9.65 -13.22 15.15
CA PRO A 452 -10.43 -13.54 13.95
C PRO A 452 -10.02 -12.71 12.72
N ILE A 453 -9.47 -11.51 12.92
CA ILE A 453 -9.07 -10.61 11.83
C ILE A 453 -7.54 -10.54 11.63
N ARG A 454 -6.78 -11.56 12.08
CA ARG A 454 -5.31 -11.58 12.02
C ARG A 454 -4.71 -11.30 10.62
N PRO A 455 -5.32 -11.75 9.50
CA PRO A 455 -4.77 -11.42 8.18
C PRO A 455 -4.73 -9.93 7.83
N VAL A 456 -5.70 -9.16 8.30
CA VAL A 456 -5.85 -7.72 8.02
C VAL A 456 -5.50 -6.82 9.20
N CYS A 457 -5.11 -7.40 10.34
CA CYS A 457 -4.67 -6.66 11.52
C CYS A 457 -3.66 -7.47 12.35
N GLY A 458 -2.67 -6.78 12.90
CA GLY A 458 -1.75 -7.33 13.91
C GLY A 458 -1.32 -6.29 14.93
N GLY A 459 -1.98 -5.12 14.93
CA GLY A 459 -1.47 -3.92 15.58
C GLY A 459 -0.26 -3.31 14.84
N CYS A 460 0.30 -2.25 15.43
CA CYS A 460 1.51 -1.60 14.95
C CYS A 460 2.70 -1.98 15.84
N LEU A 461 3.70 -2.66 15.26
CA LEU A 461 4.92 -3.06 15.97
C LEU A 461 5.70 -1.84 16.50
N ALA A 462 5.74 -0.75 15.74
CA ALA A 462 6.43 0.48 16.13
C ALA A 462 5.76 1.20 17.31
N VAL A 463 4.43 1.18 17.38
CA VAL A 463 3.68 1.73 18.54
C VAL A 463 3.92 0.87 19.78
N ALA A 464 3.86 -0.47 19.63
CA ALA A 464 4.19 -1.38 20.73
C ALA A 464 5.62 -1.15 21.26
N TYR A 465 6.61 -1.08 20.36
CA TYR A 465 8.01 -0.79 20.72
C TYR A 465 8.14 0.55 21.46
N GLY A 466 7.55 1.63 20.92
CA GLY A 466 7.62 2.95 21.54
C GLY A 466 6.98 2.99 22.94
N CYS A 467 6.02 2.12 23.23
CA CYS A 467 5.45 1.95 24.57
C CYS A 467 6.25 1.01 25.49
N GLY A 468 7.46 0.59 25.09
CA GLY A 468 8.29 -0.34 25.85
C GLY A 468 7.79 -1.78 25.84
N LEU A 469 6.97 -2.16 24.87
CA LEU A 469 6.41 -3.50 24.76
C LEU A 469 7.24 -4.38 23.80
N ASP A 470 7.40 -5.66 24.15
CA ASP A 470 7.87 -6.70 23.24
C ASP A 470 6.89 -6.88 22.06
N VAL A 471 7.35 -6.44 20.90
CA VAL A 471 6.62 -6.43 19.62
C VAL A 471 6.19 -7.83 19.14
N PHE A 472 6.80 -8.90 19.63
CA PHE A 472 6.51 -10.27 19.21
C PHE A 472 5.55 -11.00 20.16
N THR A 473 5.32 -10.49 21.36
CA THR A 473 4.55 -11.20 22.38
C THR A 473 3.39 -10.38 22.93
N MET A 474 3.50 -9.05 22.92
CA MET A 474 2.48 -8.17 23.45
C MET A 474 1.71 -7.47 22.34
N LYS A 475 0.38 -7.40 22.50
CA LYS A 475 -0.49 -6.70 21.56
C LYS A 475 -0.16 -5.21 21.58
N ASP A 476 -0.48 -4.56 20.47
CA ASP A 476 -0.57 -3.11 20.39
C ASP A 476 -1.36 -2.55 21.60
N PRO A 477 -0.80 -1.57 22.34
CA PRO A 477 -1.35 -1.11 23.61
C PRO A 477 -2.75 -0.52 23.46
N LEU A 478 -3.05 0.05 22.28
CA LEU A 478 -4.36 0.64 21.99
C LEU A 478 -5.37 -0.41 21.52
N CYS A 479 -4.99 -1.67 21.30
CA CYS A 479 -5.92 -2.72 20.89
C CYS A 479 -6.95 -3.06 21.98
N LEU A 480 -8.24 -3.09 21.60
CA LEU A 480 -9.36 -3.54 22.44
C LEU A 480 -9.93 -4.91 22.03
N MET A 481 -9.34 -5.59 21.04
CA MET A 481 -9.83 -6.90 20.63
C MET A 481 -9.71 -7.92 21.78
N GLY A 482 -10.87 -8.45 22.21
CA GLY A 482 -10.98 -9.40 23.31
C GLY A 482 -10.93 -8.78 24.72
N LYS A 483 -10.93 -7.44 24.85
CA LYS A 483 -11.17 -6.77 26.14
C LYS A 483 -12.67 -6.57 26.28
N ASN A 484 -13.33 -7.32 27.16
CA ASN A 484 -14.75 -7.15 27.48
C ASN A 484 -15.01 -5.67 27.82
N ARG A 485 -15.95 -5.03 27.12
CA ARG A 485 -16.57 -3.79 27.59
C ARG A 485 -17.46 -4.14 28.78
N GLY A 486 -16.86 -4.30 29.96
CA GLY A 486 -17.57 -4.66 31.18
C GLY A 486 -16.64 -4.74 32.40
N LYS A 487 -16.80 -3.76 33.30
CA LYS A 487 -16.23 -3.66 34.66
C LYS A 487 -14.71 -3.41 34.75
N GLU A 488 -14.32 -2.14 34.57
CA GLU A 488 -13.13 -1.59 35.22
C GLU A 488 -13.34 -1.64 36.74
N THR A 489 -12.93 -2.71 37.42
CA THR A 489 -12.57 -2.60 38.83
C THR A 489 -11.22 -1.89 38.88
N ALA A 490 -11.24 -0.64 39.34
CA ALA A 490 -10.06 0.16 39.61
C ALA A 490 -9.10 -0.61 40.53
N LYS A 491 -7.99 -1.13 40.00
CA LYS A 491 -6.83 -1.49 40.81
C LYS A 491 -5.99 -0.23 40.99
N LYS A 492 -6.00 0.29 42.22
CA LYS A 492 -5.16 1.40 42.69
C LYS A 492 -3.69 1.15 42.30
N PRO A 493 -2.93 2.20 41.94
CA PRO A 493 -1.50 2.08 41.69
C PRO A 493 -0.78 1.62 42.96
N ARG A 494 0.17 0.69 42.80
CA ARG A 494 1.04 0.18 43.87
C ARG A 494 1.79 1.36 44.51
N GLN A 495 1.61 1.52 45.82
CA GLN A 495 2.42 2.41 46.65
C GLN A 495 3.89 1.97 46.61
N VAL A 496 4.77 2.95 46.49
CA VAL A 496 6.22 2.83 46.66
C VAL A 496 6.50 2.44 48.12
N PRO A 497 7.38 1.46 48.42
CA PRO A 497 7.69 1.13 49.81
C PRO A 497 8.48 2.27 50.47
N GLU A 498 7.99 2.75 51.60
CA GLU A 498 8.71 3.64 52.52
C GLU A 498 10.00 2.98 53.02
N LYS A 499 11.08 3.77 53.01
CA LYS A 499 12.36 3.44 53.65
C LYS A 499 12.13 3.23 55.16
N ARG A 500 12.35 2.00 55.65
CA ARG A 500 12.46 1.74 57.09
C ARG A 500 13.90 1.89 57.54
N GLY A 501 14.11 2.87 58.42
CA GLY A 501 14.77 2.72 59.72
C GLY A 501 16.19 2.18 59.77
N THR A 502 17.12 3.11 60.06
CA THR A 502 18.38 2.88 60.77
C THR A 502 18.21 2.02 62.02
N PRO A 503 19.10 1.04 62.27
CA PRO A 503 19.33 0.51 63.61
C PRO A 503 20.61 1.11 64.21
N SER A 504 20.49 1.65 65.42
CA SER A 504 21.59 2.09 66.28
C SER A 504 22.19 0.91 67.07
N VAL A 505 23.51 0.73 66.94
CA VAL A 505 24.61 0.35 67.89
C VAL A 505 24.35 -0.76 68.95
N PRO A 506 25.35 -1.63 69.23
CA PRO A 506 26.27 -1.34 70.33
C PRO A 506 27.77 -1.64 70.06
N HIS A 507 28.61 -1.07 70.92
CA HIS A 507 30.07 -1.13 71.01
C HIS A 507 30.71 -2.52 71.03
N GLY A 508 32.02 -2.57 70.69
CA GLY A 508 32.93 -3.59 71.22
C GLY A 508 34.26 -3.76 70.48
N ALA A 509 35.28 -3.07 70.97
CA ALA A 509 36.71 -3.44 71.08
C ALA A 509 37.38 -4.32 70.01
N SER A 510 38.37 -3.74 69.31
CA SER A 510 39.83 -3.99 69.44
C SER A 510 40.57 -3.34 68.28
#